data_AF-A0A2K3MEU1-F1
#
_entry.id   AF-A0A2K3MEU1-F1
#
_cell.length_a   1.000
_cell.length_b   1.000
_cell.length_c   1.000
_cell.angle_alpha   90.00
_cell.angle_beta   90.00
_cell.angle_gamma   90.00
#
_symmetry.space_group_name_H-M   'P 1'
#
loop_
_entity.id
_entity.type
_entity.pdbx_description
1 polymer ?
#
loop_
_entity_poly.entity_id
_entity_poly.type
_entity_poly.pdbx_seq_one_letter_code
_entity_poly.pdbx_strand_id
1 'polypeptide(L)'
;MVKDVERYKAEDEEVKRKVEAKNSLENYAYNMRNTIKDEKIGGKLGSDDKEKIEKAVEEAIHWLEANQLAEMDEFEDKQKELEGICNPITTKMYQGGAGGDVPMGDGMPGGGASNGASFGAGPKIEEV
;
A
#
# COMPACT_ATOMS: atom_id res chain seq x y z
N MET A 1 19.76 6.31 -38.07
CA MET A 1 19.07 7.52 -37.60
C MET A 1 17.68 7.26 -37.04
N VAL A 2 16.73 6.62 -37.74
CA VAL A 2 15.42 6.27 -37.13
C VAL A 2 15.54 5.13 -36.11
N LYS A 3 16.31 4.08 -36.43
CA LYS A 3 16.57 2.94 -35.52
C LYS A 3 17.28 3.34 -34.22
N ASP A 4 18.12 4.38 -34.27
CA ASP A 4 18.83 4.87 -33.08
C ASP A 4 17.85 5.60 -32.15
N VAL A 5 16.96 6.43 -32.71
CA VAL A 5 15.92 7.15 -31.95
C VAL A 5 14.94 6.20 -31.27
N GLU A 6 14.54 5.12 -31.94
CA GLU A 6 13.66 4.10 -31.34
C GLU A 6 14.36 3.33 -30.21
N ARG A 7 15.66 3.03 -30.37
CA ARG A 7 16.45 2.36 -29.33
C ARG A 7 16.61 3.23 -28.08
N TYR A 8 16.96 4.51 -28.25
CA TYR A 8 17.08 5.44 -27.12
C TYR A 8 15.76 5.60 -26.37
N LYS A 9 14.63 5.68 -27.08
CA LYS A 9 13.30 5.73 -26.43
C LYS A 9 12.99 4.49 -25.61
N ALA A 10 13.34 3.31 -26.09
CA ALA A 10 13.11 2.06 -25.35
C ALA A 10 14.00 1.97 -24.10
N GLU A 11 15.28 2.33 -24.23
CA GLU A 11 16.22 2.38 -23.12
C GLU A 11 15.78 3.40 -22.04
N ASP A 12 15.33 4.60 -22.46
CA ASP A 12 14.83 5.64 -21.54
C ASP A 12 13.57 5.18 -20.79
N GLU A 13 12.64 4.51 -21.48
CA GLU A 13 11.42 3.97 -20.86
C GLU A 13 11.72 2.84 -19.87
N GLU A 14 12.69 1.97 -20.17
CA GLU A 14 13.10 0.90 -19.26
C GLU A 14 13.73 1.46 -17.97
N VAL A 15 14.63 2.43 -18.11
CA VAL A 15 15.23 3.12 -16.95
C VAL A 15 14.16 3.82 -16.12
N LYS A 16 13.20 4.50 -16.77
CA LYS A 16 12.11 5.18 -16.09
C LYS A 16 11.26 4.19 -15.29
N ARG A 17 10.84 3.08 -15.90
CA ARG A 17 10.03 2.05 -15.21
C ARG A 17 10.77 1.43 -14.03
N LYS A 18 12.06 1.16 -14.18
CA LYS A 18 12.91 0.68 -13.08
C LYS A 18 12.96 1.65 -11.90
N VAL A 19 13.11 2.96 -12.18
CA VAL A 19 13.06 4.00 -11.14
C VAL A 19 11.68 4.08 -10.48
N GLU A 20 10.61 3.98 -11.26
CA GLU A 20 9.23 3.99 -10.73
C GLU A 20 8.96 2.78 -9.83
N ALA A 21 9.37 1.57 -10.24
CA ALA A 21 9.22 0.34 -9.44
C ALA A 21 9.98 0.44 -8.12
N LYS A 22 11.23 0.92 -8.16
CA LYS A 22 12.03 1.16 -6.95
C LYS A 22 11.37 2.17 -6.01
N ASN A 23 10.93 3.32 -6.54
CA ASN A 23 10.27 4.36 -5.75
C ASN A 23 8.95 3.87 -5.16
N SER A 24 8.22 3.01 -5.88
CA SER A 24 6.97 2.39 -5.41
C SER A 24 7.24 1.52 -4.18
N LEU A 25 8.22 0.61 -4.25
CA LEU A 25 8.62 -0.24 -3.12
C LEU A 25 9.10 0.59 -1.93
N GLU A 26 9.96 1.59 -2.18
CA GLU A 26 10.50 2.47 -1.14
C GLU A 26 9.39 3.23 -0.42
N ASN A 27 8.50 3.88 -1.18
CA ASN A 27 7.37 4.60 -0.62
C ASN A 27 6.44 3.69 0.17
N TYR A 28 6.12 2.49 -0.35
CA TYR A 28 5.27 1.54 0.35
C TYR A 28 5.89 1.12 1.69
N ALA A 29 7.17 0.73 1.68
CA ALA A 29 7.89 0.30 2.88
C ALA A 29 7.90 1.40 3.96
N TYR A 30 8.27 2.63 3.59
CA TYR A 30 8.29 3.74 4.56
C TYR A 30 6.89 4.14 5.04
N ASN A 31 5.89 4.17 4.15
CA ASN A 31 4.50 4.45 4.54
C ASN A 31 3.96 3.40 5.52
N MET A 32 4.25 2.13 5.27
CA MET A 32 3.85 1.04 6.16
C MET A 32 4.57 1.14 7.51
N ARG A 33 5.88 1.40 7.51
CA ARG A 33 6.66 1.65 8.74
C ARG A 33 6.03 2.74 9.60
N ASN A 34 5.64 3.85 8.98
CA ASN A 34 5.05 4.98 9.67
C ASN A 34 3.66 4.62 10.21
N THR A 35 2.87 3.86 9.44
CA THR A 35 1.53 3.40 9.81
C THR A 35 1.55 2.50 11.04
N ILE A 36 2.48 1.55 11.14
CA ILE A 36 2.59 0.67 12.32
C ILE A 36 3.21 1.36 13.55
N LYS A 37 3.96 2.46 13.33
CA LYS A 37 4.53 3.28 14.40
C LYS A 37 3.54 4.33 14.92
N ASP A 38 2.55 4.71 14.13
CA ASP A 38 1.45 5.56 14.57
C ASP A 38 0.61 4.83 15.63
N GLU A 39 0.50 5.39 16.84
CA GLU A 39 -0.20 4.73 17.95
C GLU A 39 -1.70 4.52 17.67
N LYS A 40 -2.35 5.37 16.87
CA LYS A 40 -3.78 5.24 16.57
C LYS A 40 -4.05 4.07 15.63
N ILE A 41 -3.07 3.71 14.81
CA ILE A 41 -3.18 2.65 13.83
C ILE A 41 -2.48 1.38 14.33
N GLY A 42 -1.18 1.47 14.62
CA GLY A 42 -0.38 0.38 15.17
C GLY A 42 -0.85 -0.11 16.54
N GLY A 43 -1.51 0.73 17.35
CA GLY A 43 -2.13 0.29 18.60
C GLY A 43 -3.36 -0.61 18.43
N LYS A 44 -3.94 -0.67 17.22
CA LYS A 44 -5.04 -1.59 16.87
C LYS A 44 -4.54 -2.95 16.37
N LEU A 45 -3.24 -3.06 16.09
CA LEU A 45 -2.62 -4.30 15.65
C LEU A 45 -2.18 -5.12 16.87
N GLY A 46 -2.35 -6.44 16.79
CA GLY A 46 -1.75 -7.34 17.77
C GLY A 46 -0.23 -7.27 17.71
N SER A 47 0.45 -7.51 18.83
CA SER A 47 1.92 -7.46 18.93
C SER A 47 2.61 -8.34 17.88
N ASP A 48 2.11 -9.56 17.66
CA ASP A 48 2.66 -10.50 16.67
C ASP A 48 2.53 -9.98 15.23
N ASP A 49 1.39 -9.35 14.90
CA ASP A 49 1.15 -8.81 13.56
C ASP A 49 1.98 -7.54 13.34
N LYS A 50 2.13 -6.71 14.38
CA LYS A 50 3.02 -5.54 14.35
C LYS A 50 4.47 -5.93 14.13
N GLU A 51 4.97 -6.92 14.86
CA GLU A 51 6.35 -7.41 14.72
C GLU A 51 6.60 -8.01 13.32
N LYS A 52 5.64 -8.76 12.77
CA LYS A 52 5.74 -9.29 11.40
C LYS A 52 5.86 -8.18 10.35
N ILE A 53 5.03 -7.14 10.42
CA ILE A 53 5.12 -6.02 9.48
C ILE A 53 6.43 -5.27 9.68
N GLU A 54 6.81 -4.98 10.93
CA GLU A 54 8.05 -4.25 11.23
C GLU A 54 9.26 -4.95 10.63
N LYS A 55 9.37 -6.26 10.87
CA LYS A 55 10.44 -7.09 10.30
C LYS A 55 10.41 -7.10 8.77
N ALA A 56 9.25 -7.33 8.15
CA ALA A 56 9.13 -7.39 6.69
C ALA A 56 9.49 -6.05 6.03
N VAL A 57 9.07 -4.94 6.63
CA VAL A 57 9.39 -3.59 6.16
C VAL A 57 10.88 -3.29 6.31
N GLU A 58 11.49 -3.64 7.44
CA GLU A 58 12.94 -3.45 7.64
C GLU A 58 13.76 -4.31 6.68
N GLU A 59 13.37 -5.56 6.45
CA GLU A 59 14.00 -6.43 5.46
C GLU A 59 13.87 -5.87 4.04
N ALA A 60 12.72 -5.30 3.67
CA ALA A 60 12.53 -4.65 2.37
C ALA A 60 13.38 -3.39 2.21
N ILE A 61 13.50 -2.56 3.25
CA ILE A 61 14.35 -1.36 3.23
C ILE A 61 15.83 -1.75 3.10
N HIS A 62 16.31 -2.70 3.90
CA HIS A 62 17.70 -3.18 3.79
C HIS A 62 17.96 -3.82 2.41
N TRP A 63 17.00 -4.57 1.88
CA TRP A 63 17.11 -5.12 0.54
C TRP A 63 17.19 -4.02 -0.51
N LEU A 64 16.37 -2.97 -0.43
CA LEU A 64 16.44 -1.80 -1.32
C LEU A 64 17.81 -1.12 -1.25
N GLU A 65 18.34 -0.87 -0.05
CA GLU A 65 19.65 -0.24 0.16
C GLU A 65 20.80 -1.07 -0.44
N ALA A 66 20.72 -2.41 -0.35
CA ALA A 66 21.71 -3.31 -0.92
C ALA A 66 21.56 -3.51 -2.44
N ASN A 67 20.34 -3.36 -2.97
CA ASN A 67 19.98 -3.71 -4.34
C ASN A 67 19.51 -2.48 -5.15
N GLN A 68 20.21 -1.36 -5.00
CA GLN A 68 19.87 -0.08 -5.66
C GLN A 68 19.84 -0.14 -7.20
N LEU A 69 20.47 -1.16 -7.79
CA LEU A 69 20.60 -1.39 -9.24
C LEU A 69 19.84 -2.64 -9.72
N ALA A 70 19.01 -3.26 -8.87
CA ALA A 70 18.19 -4.42 -9.25
C ALA A 70 17.27 -4.12 -10.43
N GLU A 71 16.82 -5.15 -11.13
CA GLU A 71 15.91 -5.00 -12.26
C GLU A 71 14.48 -4.68 -11.82
N MET A 72 13.69 -4.13 -12.75
CA MET A 72 12.30 -3.74 -12.51
C MET A 72 11.50 -4.90 -11.87
N ASP A 73 11.62 -6.10 -12.45
CA ASP A 73 10.91 -7.29 -11.98
C ASP A 73 11.31 -7.66 -10.53
N GLU A 74 12.57 -7.46 -10.14
CA GLU A 74 13.04 -7.74 -8.78
C GLU A 74 12.44 -6.75 -7.76
N PHE A 75 12.33 -5.45 -8.13
CA PHE A 75 11.65 -4.46 -7.31
C PHE A 75 10.16 -4.79 -7.16
N GLU A 76 9.48 -5.17 -8.26
CA GLU A 76 8.08 -5.55 -8.23
C GLU A 76 7.82 -6.81 -7.39
N ASP A 77 8.69 -7.81 -7.49
CA ASP A 77 8.54 -9.06 -6.74
C ASP A 77 8.78 -8.83 -5.25
N LYS A 78 9.76 -8.00 -4.89
CA LYS A 78 9.97 -7.60 -3.49
C LYS A 78 8.78 -6.78 -2.96
N GLN A 79 8.17 -5.94 -3.79
CA GLN A 79 6.94 -5.24 -3.44
C GLN A 79 5.77 -6.21 -3.18
N LYS A 80 5.54 -7.18 -4.07
CA LYS A 80 4.49 -8.21 -3.88
C LYS A 80 4.71 -9.03 -2.61
N GLU A 81 5.96 -9.38 -2.29
CA GLU A 81 6.29 -10.08 -1.06
C GLU A 81 5.89 -9.27 0.18
N LEU A 82 6.26 -7.98 0.20
CA LEU A 82 5.93 -7.07 1.30
C LEU A 82 4.42 -6.85 1.43
N GLU A 83 3.74 -6.62 0.31
CA GLU A 83 2.28 -6.48 0.24
C GLU A 83 1.56 -7.76 0.70
N GLY A 84 2.08 -8.94 0.36
CA GLY A 84 1.52 -10.23 0.78
C GLY A 84 1.48 -10.41 2.29
N ILE A 85 2.40 -9.77 3.02
CA ILE A 85 2.44 -9.75 4.48
C ILE A 85 1.56 -8.62 5.04
N CYS A 86 1.66 -7.43 4.47
CA CYS A 86 1.03 -6.23 5.02
C CYS A 86 -0.48 -6.14 4.74
N ASN A 87 -0.92 -6.54 3.54
CA ASN A 87 -2.32 -6.47 3.12
C ASN A 87 -3.28 -7.27 4.02
N PRO A 88 -3.04 -8.56 4.34
CA PRO A 88 -3.96 -9.32 5.19
C PRO A 88 -4.09 -8.74 6.60
N ILE A 89 -3.02 -8.16 7.15
CA ILE A 89 -3.03 -7.53 8.47
C ILE A 89 -3.78 -6.20 8.43
N THR A 90 -3.51 -5.39 7.40
CA THR A 90 -4.19 -4.10 7.18
C THR A 90 -5.69 -4.31 6.97
N THR A 91 -6.09 -5.32 6.19
CA THR A 91 -7.52 -5.68 6.01
C THR A 91 -8.17 -6.07 7.33
N LYS A 92 -7.53 -6.91 8.16
CA LYS A 92 -8.04 -7.26 9.49
C LYS A 92 -8.21 -6.02 10.38
N MET A 93 -7.29 -5.07 10.32
CA MET A 93 -7.35 -3.83 11.09
C MET A 93 -8.55 -2.95 10.69
N TYR A 94 -8.81 -2.78 9.38
CA TYR A 94 -9.98 -2.03 8.92
C TYR A 94 -11.31 -2.75 9.24
N GLN A 95 -11.33 -4.08 9.19
CA GLN A 95 -12.51 -4.88 9.55
C GLN A 95 -12.76 -4.88 11.07
N GLY A 96 -11.70 -4.95 11.89
CA GLY A 96 -11.78 -4.86 13.34
C GLY A 96 -12.13 -3.46 13.86
N GLY A 97 -11.88 -2.41 13.07
CA GLY A 97 -12.29 -1.03 13.36
C GLY A 97 -13.78 -0.73 13.13
N ALA A 98 -14.52 -1.64 12.49
CA ALA A 98 -15.96 -1.49 12.23
C ALA A 98 -16.86 -2.31 13.19
N GLY A 99 -16.28 -2.93 14.23
CA GLY A 99 -16.98 -3.87 15.12
C GLY A 99 -17.21 -3.43 16.56
N GLY A 100 -16.86 -2.18 16.94
CA GLY A 100 -17.04 -1.68 18.30
C GLY A 100 -18.17 -0.64 18.39
N ASP A 101 -19.19 -0.95 19.21
CA ASP A 101 -20.25 -0.04 19.68
C ASP A 101 -21.38 0.36 18.70
N VAL A 102 -22.17 -0.64 18.28
CA VAL A 102 -23.63 -0.43 18.24
C VAL A 102 -24.29 -1.30 19.31
N PRO A 103 -24.70 -0.73 20.46
CA PRO A 103 -25.61 -1.43 21.36
C PRO A 103 -26.94 -1.58 20.62
N MET A 104 -27.14 -2.72 19.95
CA MET A 104 -28.45 -3.15 19.48
C MET A 104 -29.28 -3.59 20.68
N GLY A 105 -29.64 -2.61 21.52
CA GLY A 105 -30.66 -2.71 22.54
C GLY A 105 -31.87 -1.89 22.11
N ASP A 106 -32.99 -2.59 21.94
CA ASP A 106 -34.36 -2.09 21.86
C ASP A 106 -34.72 -1.07 20.77
N GLY A 107 -35.40 -1.56 19.71
CA GLY A 107 -36.43 -0.76 19.05
C GLY A 107 -36.55 -0.89 17.52
N MET A 108 -37.60 -1.60 17.10
CA MET A 108 -38.36 -1.46 15.85
C MET A 108 -37.87 -2.19 14.57
N PRO A 109 -38.75 -2.96 13.89
CA PRO A 109 -38.49 -3.59 12.60
C PRO A 109 -38.88 -2.65 11.45
N GLY A 110 -38.03 -2.47 10.45
CA GLY A 110 -38.45 -1.77 9.24
C GLY A 110 -37.35 -1.55 8.20
N GLY A 111 -37.43 -2.32 7.11
CA GLY A 111 -37.00 -1.90 5.77
C GLY A 111 -35.50 -1.84 5.50
N GLY A 112 -34.95 -2.90 4.91
CA GLY A 112 -33.57 -2.94 4.45
C GLY A 112 -33.26 -1.86 3.41
N ALA A 113 -32.24 -1.05 3.71
CA ALA A 113 -31.53 -0.21 2.77
C ALA A 113 -30.07 -0.70 2.69
N SER A 114 -29.69 -1.34 1.59
CA SER A 114 -28.28 -1.62 1.30
C SER A 114 -27.67 -0.41 0.61
N ASN A 115 -27.04 0.45 1.42
CA ASN A 115 -26.16 1.52 0.96
C ASN A 115 -24.96 0.95 0.21
N GLY A 116 -24.86 1.24 -1.09
CA GLY A 116 -23.60 1.21 -1.82
C GLY A 116 -22.81 2.47 -1.48
N ALA A 117 -21.77 2.32 -0.65
CA ALA A 117 -20.81 3.39 -0.37
C ALA A 117 -19.86 3.56 -1.56
N SER A 118 -20.25 4.44 -2.48
CA SER A 118 -19.39 5.01 -3.51
C SER A 118 -18.47 6.07 -2.88
N PHE A 119 -17.17 5.82 -2.84
CA PHE A 119 -16.16 6.84 -2.56
C PHE A 119 -15.23 6.94 -3.77
N GLY A 120 -15.43 7.97 -4.58
CA GLY A 120 -14.63 8.24 -5.77
C GLY A 120 -15.08 9.47 -6.56
N ALA A 121 -15.02 10.65 -5.94
CA ALA A 121 -15.05 11.91 -6.68
C ALA A 121 -14.24 12.97 -5.92
N GLY A 122 -12.98 13.12 -6.31
CA GLY A 122 -12.16 14.28 -5.93
C GLY A 122 -12.67 15.57 -6.60
N PRO A 123 -12.31 16.75 -6.08
CA PRO A 123 -12.76 18.03 -6.61
C PRO A 123 -12.15 18.29 -7.99
N LYS A 124 -12.99 18.67 -8.95
CA LYS A 124 -12.58 19.09 -10.30
C LYS A 124 -12.02 20.51 -10.20
N ILE A 125 -10.79 20.66 -10.66
CA ILE A 125 -10.17 21.95 -10.96
C ILE A 125 -10.79 22.40 -12.29
N GLU A 126 -11.54 23.50 -12.29
CA GLU A 126 -11.93 24.19 -13.53
C GLU A 126 -11.02 25.41 -13.70
N GLU A 127 -10.27 25.40 -14.81
CA GLU A 127 -9.80 26.61 -15.48
C GLU A 127 -11.02 27.46 -15.89
N VAL A 128 -11.11 28.70 -15.38
CA VAL A 128 -11.21 29.93 -16.20
C VAL A 128 -10.93 31.17 -15.36
#